data_AF-A0AAU8JJX2-F1
#
_entry.id   AF-A0AAU8JJX2-F1
#
_cell.length_a   1.000
_cell.length_b   1.000
_cell.length_c   1.000
_cell.angle_alpha   90.00
_cell.angle_beta   90.00
_cell.angle_gamma   90.00
#
_symmetry.space_group_name_H-M   'P 1'
#
loop_
_entity.id
_entity.type
_entity.pdbx_description
1 polymer ?
#
loop_
_entity_poly.entity_id
_entity_poly.type
_entity_poly.pdbx_seq_one_letter_code
_entity_poly.pdbx_strand_id
1 'polypeptide(L)'
;MSEGSNTPNSGIYQNFGDTIKLYHKLVTELGDYSVGLKLERNKYIRLQFIDPATGKRTNKACDCNSFTTDNVISAYQKAIKVHNALQTFTKASEFWEWYDREILGENKITNDLITYREIFQDIENEYFRGNHRNTKRKRTRDTNQMGRISDHASFHSNYGYIFAKFPDWNKYPTWDEIKSVWFTVGTNSQLAKKHNLPDGQGTKSFHDAKFAIIAICERCPNADELIKKSTQSPRQKGQEWRDR
;
A
#
# COMPACT_ATOMS: atom_id res chain seq x y z
N MET A 1 -24.47 -23.14 32.00
CA MET A 1 -23.38 -22.32 31.46
C MET A 1 -22.84 -23.03 30.23
N SER A 2 -22.88 -22.32 29.10
CA SER A 2 -22.16 -22.56 27.84
C SER A 2 -20.66 -22.78 28.15
N GLU A 3 -19.82 -23.49 27.40
CA GLU A 3 -19.57 -23.40 25.95
C GLU A 3 -18.93 -24.71 25.46
N GLY A 4 -19.50 -25.31 24.42
CA GLY A 4 -18.84 -26.33 23.61
C GLY A 4 -18.52 -25.71 22.25
N SER A 5 -17.25 -25.41 22.01
CA SER A 5 -16.73 -24.90 20.74
C SER A 5 -17.09 -25.84 19.58
N ASN A 6 -17.96 -25.39 18.67
CA ASN A 6 -18.22 -26.07 17.40
C ASN A 6 -17.05 -25.78 16.44
N THR A 7 -16.02 -26.63 16.48
CA THR A 7 -15.05 -26.75 15.39
C THR A 7 -15.72 -27.45 14.19
N PRO A 8 -15.61 -26.93 12.96
CA PRO A 8 -16.10 -27.64 11.79
C PRO A 8 -15.26 -28.89 11.55
N ASN A 9 -15.96 -30.02 11.44
CA ASN A 9 -15.48 -31.37 11.21
C ASN A 9 -14.41 -31.42 10.10
N SER A 10 -13.18 -31.83 10.42
CA SER A 10 -12.05 -31.97 9.50
C SER A 10 -12.17 -33.24 8.65
N GLY A 11 -13.15 -33.28 7.74
CA GLY A 11 -13.22 -34.31 6.71
C GLY A 11 -12.02 -34.15 5.76
N ILE A 12 -11.10 -35.10 5.76
CA ILE A 12 -9.92 -35.06 4.90
C ILE A 12 -10.34 -35.44 3.47
N TYR A 13 -10.69 -34.44 2.65
CA TYR A 13 -11.09 -34.62 1.25
C TYR A 13 -9.84 -34.83 0.35
N GLN A 14 -9.40 -36.08 0.18
CA GLN A 14 -8.13 -36.42 -0.50
C GLN A 14 -8.27 -36.77 -1.99
N ASN A 15 -9.48 -37.09 -2.47
CA ASN A 15 -9.71 -37.53 -3.85
C ASN A 15 -10.78 -36.70 -4.58
N PHE A 16 -10.86 -36.86 -5.91
CA PHE A 16 -11.80 -36.12 -6.76
C PHE A 16 -13.27 -36.38 -6.38
N GLY A 17 -13.62 -37.61 -6.01
CA GLY A 17 -14.99 -37.97 -5.59
C GLY A 17 -15.43 -37.26 -4.31
N ASP A 18 -14.52 -37.11 -3.36
CA ASP A 18 -14.77 -36.40 -2.10
C ASP A 18 -14.89 -34.88 -2.33
N THR A 19 -14.10 -34.33 -3.26
CA THR A 19 -14.23 -32.92 -3.69
C THR A 19 -15.59 -32.65 -4.33
N ILE A 20 -16.09 -33.57 -5.17
CA ILE A 20 -17.43 -33.49 -5.78
C ILE A 20 -18.53 -33.53 -4.71
N LYS A 21 -18.43 -34.43 -3.73
CA LYS A 21 -19.39 -34.50 -2.61
C LYS A 21 -19.42 -33.20 -1.81
N LEU A 22 -18.24 -32.64 -1.49
CA LEU A 22 -18.14 -31.35 -0.81
C LEU A 22 -18.78 -30.24 -1.64
N TYR A 23 -18.47 -30.17 -2.94
CA TYR A 23 -19.05 -29.18 -3.85
C TYR A 23 -20.59 -29.23 -3.84
N HIS A 24 -21.18 -30.42 -3.99
CA HIS A 24 -22.64 -30.55 -3.97
C HIS A 24 -23.25 -30.17 -2.62
N LYS A 25 -22.60 -30.52 -1.51
CA LYS A 25 -23.04 -30.11 -0.17
C LYS A 25 -23.10 -28.58 -0.06
N LEU A 26 -22.01 -27.89 -0.43
CA LEU A 26 -21.92 -26.44 -0.33
C LEU A 26 -22.85 -25.71 -1.32
N VAL A 27 -23.09 -26.27 -2.51
CA VAL A 27 -24.10 -25.76 -3.45
C VAL A 27 -25.50 -25.81 -2.85
N THR A 28 -25.84 -26.91 -2.17
CA THR A 28 -27.14 -27.05 -1.49
C THR A 28 -27.27 -26.05 -0.34
N GLU A 29 -26.22 -25.84 0.45
CA GLU A 29 -26.22 -24.84 1.53
C GLU A 29 -26.42 -23.40 1.03
N LEU A 30 -25.97 -23.10 -0.20
CA LEU A 30 -26.22 -21.81 -0.84
C LEU A 30 -27.63 -21.67 -1.44
N GLY A 31 -28.51 -22.66 -1.32
CA GLY A 31 -29.85 -22.65 -1.93
C GLY A 31 -30.69 -21.43 -1.53
N ASP A 32 -30.52 -20.93 -0.31
CA ASP A 32 -31.23 -19.75 0.21
C ASP A 32 -30.55 -18.42 -0.13
N TYR A 33 -29.36 -18.47 -0.73
CA TYR A 33 -28.56 -17.29 -1.08
C TYR A 33 -28.86 -16.84 -2.52
N SER A 34 -28.72 -15.53 -2.77
CA SER A 34 -28.82 -14.96 -4.12
C SER A 34 -27.62 -15.29 -5.04
N VAL A 35 -26.64 -16.04 -4.52
CA VAL A 35 -25.38 -16.39 -5.17
C VAL A 35 -25.18 -17.90 -5.10
N GLY A 36 -24.94 -18.55 -6.24
CA GLY A 36 -24.62 -19.97 -6.33
C GLY A 36 -23.20 -20.23 -6.85
N LEU A 37 -22.78 -21.49 -6.80
CA LEU A 37 -21.55 -21.97 -7.44
C LEU A 37 -21.89 -22.72 -8.72
N LYS A 38 -21.10 -22.50 -9.76
CA LYS A 38 -21.20 -23.23 -11.03
C LYS A 38 -19.84 -23.81 -11.41
N LEU A 39 -19.80 -25.12 -11.59
CA LEU A 39 -18.65 -25.81 -12.17
C LEU A 39 -18.67 -25.66 -13.69
N GLU A 40 -17.64 -25.03 -14.23
CA GLU A 40 -17.46 -24.78 -15.66
C GLU A 40 -16.34 -25.68 -16.20
N ARG A 41 -16.64 -26.41 -17.28
CA ARG A 41 -15.71 -27.35 -17.95
C ARG A 41 -15.06 -28.37 -17.00
N ASN A 42 -15.76 -28.75 -15.93
CA ASN A 42 -15.27 -29.65 -14.87
C ASN A 42 -13.92 -29.22 -14.24
N LYS A 43 -13.58 -27.93 -14.33
CA LYS A 43 -12.27 -27.42 -13.92
C LYS A 43 -12.33 -26.12 -13.13
N TYR A 44 -13.23 -25.21 -13.50
CA TYR A 44 -13.27 -23.86 -12.94
C TYR A 44 -14.54 -23.67 -12.13
N ILE A 45 -14.42 -23.10 -10.93
CA ILE A 45 -15.58 -22.72 -10.13
C ILE A 45 -15.88 -21.25 -10.44
N ARG A 46 -17.13 -20.96 -10.79
CA ARG A 46 -17.64 -19.61 -11.04
C ARG A 46 -18.71 -19.28 -10.01
N LEU A 47 -18.80 -18.01 -9.64
CA LEU A 47 -19.93 -17.49 -8.87
C LEU A 47 -21.06 -17.15 -9.84
N GLN A 48 -22.28 -17.59 -9.53
CA GLN A 48 -23.46 -17.32 -10.33
C GLN A 48 -24.44 -16.44 -9.55
N PHE A 49 -24.72 -15.23 -10.02
CA PHE A 49 -25.63 -14.29 -9.37
C PHE A 49 -26.23 -13.30 -10.38
N ILE A 50 -27.20 -12.49 -9.95
CA ILE A 50 -27.79 -11.42 -10.77
C ILE A 50 -26.85 -10.22 -10.76
N ASP A 51 -26.37 -9.82 -11.93
CA ASP A 51 -25.51 -8.66 -12.10
C ASP A 51 -26.28 -7.37 -11.75
N PRO A 52 -25.79 -6.55 -10.78
CA PRO A 52 -26.49 -5.33 -10.37
C PRO A 52 -26.53 -4.24 -11.44
N ALA A 53 -25.65 -4.29 -12.45
CA ALA A 53 -25.65 -3.32 -13.55
C ALA A 53 -26.66 -3.69 -14.64
N THR A 54 -26.86 -4.98 -14.90
CA THR A 54 -27.66 -5.46 -16.05
C THR A 54 -28.95 -6.17 -15.66
N GLY A 55 -29.12 -6.55 -14.39
CA GLY A 55 -30.27 -7.32 -13.89
C GLY A 55 -30.33 -8.76 -14.41
N LYS A 56 -29.28 -9.24 -15.10
CA LYS A 56 -29.24 -10.58 -15.69
C LYS A 56 -28.40 -11.52 -14.85
N ARG A 57 -28.79 -12.81 -14.82
CA ARG A 57 -27.96 -13.85 -14.19
C ARG A 57 -26.68 -14.06 -15.00
N THR A 58 -25.53 -13.94 -14.35
CA THR A 58 -24.21 -14.11 -14.98
C THR A 58 -23.35 -15.08 -14.18
N ASN A 59 -22.32 -15.65 -14.83
CA ASN A 59 -21.28 -16.44 -14.17
C ASN A 59 -20.00 -15.62 -14.17
N LYS A 60 -19.38 -15.43 -13.01
CA LYS A 60 -18.18 -14.58 -12.84
C LYS A 60 -17.04 -15.37 -12.19
N ALA A 61 -15.82 -14.98 -12.53
CA ALA A 61 -14.61 -15.55 -11.95
C ALA A 61 -14.53 -15.22 -10.45
N CYS A 62 -13.86 -16.06 -9.68
CA CYS A 62 -13.59 -15.80 -8.26
C CYS A 62 -12.19 -16.22 -7.84
N ASP A 63 -11.25 -16.21 -8.78
CA ASP A 63 -9.86 -16.63 -8.56
C ASP A 63 -9.72 -18.04 -7.95
N CYS A 64 -10.59 -18.95 -8.35
CA CYS A 64 -10.58 -20.37 -7.97
C CYS A 64 -10.33 -21.21 -9.24
N ASN A 65 -9.09 -21.19 -9.71
CA ASN A 65 -8.72 -21.61 -11.07
C ASN A 65 -8.53 -23.13 -11.26
N SER A 66 -8.70 -23.92 -10.20
CA SER A 66 -8.67 -25.39 -10.24
C SER A 66 -9.72 -26.00 -9.32
N PHE A 67 -10.23 -27.17 -9.69
CA PHE A 67 -11.22 -27.90 -8.89
C PHE A 67 -10.53 -28.72 -7.79
N THR A 68 -10.15 -28.04 -6.72
CA THR A 68 -9.58 -28.63 -5.50
C THR A 68 -10.47 -28.35 -4.30
N THR A 69 -10.35 -29.13 -3.23
CA THR A 69 -11.07 -28.92 -1.96
C THR A 69 -10.94 -27.48 -1.46
N ASP A 70 -9.72 -26.94 -1.42
CA ASP A 70 -9.46 -25.58 -0.94
C ASP A 70 -10.16 -24.52 -1.80
N ASN A 71 -10.14 -24.70 -3.12
CA ASN A 71 -10.82 -23.78 -4.04
C ASN A 71 -12.34 -23.90 -3.96
N VAL A 72 -12.89 -25.08 -3.67
CA VAL A 72 -14.33 -25.27 -3.40
C VAL A 72 -14.74 -24.52 -2.14
N ILE A 73 -13.98 -24.65 -1.05
CA ILE A 73 -14.23 -23.95 0.21
C ILE A 73 -14.08 -22.43 0.02
N SER A 74 -13.01 -21.99 -0.64
CA SER A 74 -12.75 -20.57 -0.92
C SER A 74 -13.85 -19.96 -1.78
N ALA A 75 -14.30 -20.66 -2.83
CA ALA A 75 -15.40 -20.21 -3.66
C ALA A 75 -16.71 -20.06 -2.87
N TYR A 76 -17.01 -20.99 -1.97
CA TYR A 76 -18.18 -20.90 -1.08
C TYR A 76 -18.10 -19.67 -0.16
N GLN A 77 -16.96 -19.45 0.49
CA GLN A 77 -16.75 -18.26 1.34
C GLN A 77 -16.90 -16.96 0.53
N LYS A 78 -16.37 -16.92 -0.69
CA LYS A 78 -16.53 -15.78 -1.61
C LYS A 78 -17.99 -15.61 -2.05
N ALA A 79 -18.74 -16.69 -2.27
CA ALA A 79 -20.17 -16.62 -2.58
C ALA A 79 -20.99 -15.94 -1.46
N ILE A 80 -20.73 -16.30 -0.21
CA ILE A 80 -21.35 -15.66 0.96
C ILE A 80 -21.00 -14.16 1.01
N LYS A 81 -19.73 -13.81 0.79
CA LYS A 81 -19.32 -12.40 0.74
C LYS A 81 -20.06 -11.62 -0.36
N VAL A 82 -20.18 -12.21 -1.55
CA VAL A 82 -20.89 -11.58 -2.68
C VAL A 82 -22.38 -11.42 -2.37
N HIS A 83 -23.01 -12.40 -1.72
CA HIS A 83 -24.42 -12.29 -1.31
C HIS A 83 -24.63 -11.08 -0.39
N ASN A 84 -23.79 -10.94 0.63
CA ASN A 84 -23.85 -9.81 1.55
C ASN A 84 -23.57 -8.49 0.82
N ALA A 85 -22.59 -8.46 -0.07
CA ALA A 85 -22.26 -7.28 -0.87
C ALA A 85 -23.41 -6.82 -1.78
N LEU A 86 -24.14 -7.76 -2.39
CA LEU A 86 -25.32 -7.46 -3.21
C LEU A 86 -26.46 -6.82 -2.40
N GLN A 87 -26.50 -7.02 -1.08
CA GLN A 87 -27.48 -6.41 -0.18
C GLN A 87 -27.02 -5.05 0.37
N THR A 88 -25.71 -4.78 0.39
CA THR A 88 -25.14 -3.58 1.01
C THR A 88 -24.79 -2.47 0.01
N PHE A 89 -24.28 -2.83 -1.17
CA PHE A 89 -23.92 -1.83 -2.19
C PHE A 89 -25.18 -1.32 -2.92
N THR A 90 -25.30 -0.01 -3.01
CA THR A 90 -26.42 0.65 -3.71
C THR A 90 -26.10 0.98 -5.16
N LYS A 91 -24.81 1.12 -5.51
CA LYS A 91 -24.34 1.37 -6.88
C LYS A 91 -23.61 0.16 -7.44
N ALA A 92 -23.96 -0.19 -8.68
CA ALA A 92 -23.32 -1.29 -9.39
C ALA A 92 -21.82 -1.06 -9.63
N SER A 93 -21.38 0.19 -9.86
CA SER A 93 -19.96 0.50 -10.04
C SER A 93 -19.14 0.22 -8.78
N GLU A 94 -19.64 0.61 -7.61
CA GLU A 94 -18.98 0.38 -6.32
C GLU A 94 -18.92 -1.12 -6.00
N PHE A 95 -19.98 -1.87 -6.32
CA PHE A 95 -19.98 -3.33 -6.22
C PHE A 95 -18.90 -3.98 -7.09
N TRP A 96 -18.78 -3.58 -8.35
CA TRP A 96 -17.80 -4.19 -9.27
C TRP A 96 -16.37 -3.83 -8.89
N GLU A 97 -16.11 -2.59 -8.45
CA GLU A 97 -14.78 -2.22 -7.93
C GLU A 97 -14.40 -3.02 -6.68
N TRP A 98 -15.35 -3.27 -5.79
CA TRP A 98 -15.15 -4.15 -4.64
C TRP A 98 -14.94 -5.61 -5.07
N TYR A 99 -15.70 -6.09 -6.06
CA TYR A 99 -15.61 -7.46 -6.57
C TYR A 99 -14.21 -7.74 -7.13
N ASP A 100 -13.70 -6.84 -7.97
CA ASP A 100 -12.37 -6.99 -8.57
C ASP A 100 -11.29 -7.04 -7.48
N ARG A 101 -11.38 -6.15 -6.48
CA ARG A 101 -10.42 -6.09 -5.37
C ARG A 101 -10.49 -7.30 -4.43
N GLU A 102 -11.68 -7.64 -3.95
CA GLU A 102 -11.85 -8.59 -2.82
C GLU A 102 -12.10 -10.03 -3.27
N ILE A 103 -12.71 -10.23 -4.45
CA ILE A 103 -13.11 -11.54 -4.94
C ILE A 103 -12.11 -12.08 -5.96
N LEU A 104 -11.70 -11.24 -6.92
CA LEU A 104 -10.68 -11.61 -7.91
C LEU A 104 -9.26 -11.44 -7.37
N GLY A 105 -9.08 -10.66 -6.30
CA GLY A 105 -7.75 -10.33 -5.82
C GLY A 105 -6.96 -9.55 -6.87
N GLU A 106 -7.63 -8.84 -7.76
CA GLU A 106 -6.96 -7.92 -8.68
C GLU A 106 -6.36 -6.82 -7.80
N ASN A 107 -5.05 -6.94 -7.58
CA ASN A 107 -4.22 -5.78 -7.29
C ASN A 107 -4.44 -4.86 -8.50
N LYS A 108 -5.33 -3.86 -8.37
CA LYS A 108 -5.31 -2.72 -9.27
C LYS A 108 -3.83 -2.34 -9.32
N ILE A 109 -3.20 -2.49 -10.48
CA ILE A 109 -2.02 -1.70 -10.80
C ILE A 109 -2.60 -0.30 -10.87
N THR A 110 -2.80 0.32 -9.71
CA THR A 110 -2.94 1.75 -9.64
C THR A 110 -1.71 2.25 -10.37
N ASN A 111 -1.93 3.11 -11.36
CA ASN A 111 -0.83 3.79 -12.00
C ASN A 111 -0.22 4.69 -10.92
N ASP A 112 0.62 4.10 -10.08
CA ASP A 112 1.18 4.72 -8.89
C ASP A 112 2.29 5.72 -9.27
N LEU A 113 2.45 6.01 -10.56
CA LEU A 113 3.44 6.92 -11.07
C LEU A 113 3.13 8.36 -10.61
N ILE A 114 3.62 8.68 -9.41
CA ILE A 114 3.59 10.01 -8.82
C ILE A 114 4.95 10.68 -9.07
N THR A 115 4.92 11.91 -9.55
CA THR A 115 6.11 12.70 -9.83
C THR A 115 6.68 13.32 -8.55
N TYR A 116 7.96 13.70 -8.57
CA TYR A 116 8.54 14.50 -7.48
C TYR A 116 7.73 15.77 -7.18
N ARG A 117 7.20 16.44 -8.21
CA ARG A 117 6.37 17.64 -8.07
C ARG A 117 5.14 17.38 -7.20
N GLU A 118 4.42 16.30 -7.47
CA GLU A 118 3.22 15.91 -6.72
C GLU A 118 3.58 15.56 -5.28
N ILE A 119 4.64 14.78 -5.07
CA ILE A 119 5.14 14.46 -3.73
C ILE A 119 5.50 15.73 -2.94
N PHE A 120 6.26 16.64 -3.55
CA PHE A 120 6.68 17.88 -2.88
C PHE A 120 5.48 18.75 -2.54
N GLN A 121 4.49 18.83 -3.44
CA GLN A 121 3.26 19.56 -3.21
C GLN A 121 2.45 18.97 -2.05
N ASP A 122 2.39 17.64 -1.95
CA ASP A 122 1.70 16.93 -0.87
C ASP A 122 2.38 17.14 0.48
N ILE A 123 3.71 17.04 0.54
CA ILE A 123 4.48 17.32 1.77
C ILE A 123 4.26 18.77 2.21
N GLU A 124 4.31 19.71 1.27
CA GLU A 124 4.09 21.13 1.55
C GLU A 124 2.66 21.39 2.04
N ASN A 125 1.66 20.78 1.39
CA ASN A 125 0.26 20.87 1.80
C ASN A 125 0.06 20.34 3.22
N GLU A 126 0.61 19.19 3.54
CA GLU A 126 0.54 18.63 4.90
C GLU A 126 1.22 19.53 5.93
N TYR A 127 2.40 20.06 5.61
CA TYR A 127 3.11 20.97 6.50
C TYR A 127 2.27 22.18 6.89
N PHE A 128 1.67 22.87 5.91
CA PHE A 128 0.85 24.08 6.15
C PHE A 128 -0.56 23.76 6.67
N ARG A 129 -1.06 22.53 6.49
CA ARG A 129 -2.24 22.05 7.22
C ARG A 129 -1.96 21.87 8.71
N GLY A 130 -0.71 21.72 9.12
CA GLY A 130 -0.34 21.58 10.53
C GLY A 130 -0.30 22.90 11.32
N ASN A 131 -0.01 22.76 12.61
CA ASN A 131 0.16 23.88 13.54
C ASN A 131 1.64 24.08 13.89
N HIS A 132 2.04 25.32 14.14
CA HIS A 132 3.38 25.67 14.56
C HIS A 132 3.73 24.99 15.89
N ARG A 133 4.92 24.38 15.98
CA ARG A 133 5.30 23.49 17.11
C ARG A 133 5.21 24.18 18.47
N ASN A 134 5.73 25.40 18.56
CA ASN A 134 5.87 26.14 19.81
C ASN A 134 4.63 26.98 20.13
N THR A 135 4.22 27.85 19.21
CA THR A 135 3.08 28.78 19.40
C THR A 135 1.70 28.14 19.20
N LYS A 136 1.61 26.91 18.68
CA LYS A 136 0.37 26.19 18.34
C LYS A 136 -0.56 26.90 17.33
N ARG A 137 -0.19 28.09 16.84
CA ARG A 137 -0.89 28.81 15.77
C ARG A 137 -0.93 27.95 14.51
N LYS A 138 -2.03 28.02 13.76
CA LYS A 138 -2.13 27.44 12.41
C LYS A 138 -0.99 27.99 11.53
N ARG A 139 -0.26 27.11 10.83
CA ARG A 139 0.75 27.56 9.87
C ARG A 139 0.06 28.19 8.65
N THR A 140 0.73 29.12 7.98
CA THR A 140 0.13 29.83 6.86
C THR A 140 1.07 29.99 5.67
N ARG A 141 0.49 29.87 4.48
CA ARG A 141 1.09 30.19 3.18
C ARG A 141 0.85 31.66 2.80
N ASP A 142 -0.10 32.31 3.46
CA ASP A 142 -0.57 33.63 3.10
C ASP A 142 0.53 34.67 3.38
N THR A 143 0.88 35.43 2.34
CA THR A 143 1.89 36.48 2.45
C THR A 143 1.49 37.60 3.41
N ASN A 144 0.22 37.76 3.71
CA ASN A 144 -0.26 38.87 4.53
C ASN A 144 -0.49 38.49 6.00
N GLN A 145 -0.31 37.21 6.36
CA GLN A 145 -0.58 36.73 7.71
C GLN A 145 0.65 36.80 8.62
N MET A 146 0.39 37.16 9.88
CA MET A 146 1.40 37.17 10.93
C MET A 146 1.99 35.77 11.12
N GLY A 147 3.31 35.68 11.19
CA GLY A 147 4.04 34.41 11.38
C GLY A 147 4.45 33.70 10.10
N ARG A 148 4.09 34.21 8.90
CA ARG A 148 4.49 33.59 7.62
C ARG A 148 6.00 33.38 7.51
N ILE A 149 6.79 34.37 7.93
CA ILE A 149 8.24 34.39 7.68
C ILE A 149 8.87 33.18 8.38
N SER A 150 8.44 32.91 9.61
CA SER A 150 8.87 31.76 10.38
C SER A 150 8.38 30.44 9.77
N ASP A 151 7.13 30.37 9.33
CA ASP A 151 6.56 29.16 8.73
C ASP A 151 7.28 28.78 7.42
N HIS A 152 7.51 29.76 6.53
CA HIS A 152 8.24 29.55 5.29
C HIS A 152 9.72 29.22 5.52
N ALA A 153 10.40 29.93 6.42
CA ALA A 153 11.80 29.64 6.75
C ALA A 153 11.96 28.24 7.33
N SER A 154 11.03 27.83 8.19
CA SER A 154 11.00 26.49 8.78
C SER A 154 10.70 25.42 7.73
N PHE A 155 9.73 25.65 6.83
CA PHE A 155 9.46 24.74 5.72
C PHE A 155 10.68 24.60 4.80
N HIS A 156 11.29 25.72 4.41
CA HIS A 156 12.45 25.72 3.55
C HIS A 156 13.62 24.97 4.19
N SER A 157 13.87 25.17 5.49
CA SER A 157 14.95 24.51 6.21
C SER A 157 14.74 23.00 6.35
N ASN A 158 13.50 22.55 6.57
CA ASN A 158 13.18 21.14 6.76
C ASN A 158 13.04 20.36 5.45
N TYR A 159 12.49 20.99 4.41
CA TYR A 159 12.11 20.31 3.17
C TYR A 159 12.61 21.04 1.92
N GLY A 160 12.31 22.33 1.79
CA GLY A 160 12.53 23.08 0.54
C GLY A 160 13.99 23.08 0.06
N TYR A 161 14.95 23.15 0.98
CA TYR A 161 16.37 23.07 0.65
C TYR A 161 16.74 21.73 0.00
N ILE A 162 16.14 20.62 0.45
CA ILE A 162 16.37 19.28 -0.10
C ILE A 162 15.64 19.12 -1.45
N PHE A 163 14.41 19.61 -1.56
CA PHE A 163 13.63 19.55 -2.81
C PHE A 163 14.35 20.25 -3.96
N ALA A 164 14.98 21.40 -3.67
CA ALA A 164 15.77 22.15 -4.65
C ALA A 164 17.03 21.42 -5.15
N LYS A 165 17.41 20.28 -4.56
CA LYS A 165 18.54 19.45 -5.03
C LYS A 165 18.11 18.41 -6.05
N PHE A 166 16.82 18.17 -6.25
CA PHE A 166 16.33 17.29 -7.29
C PHE A 166 16.35 18.02 -8.65
N PRO A 167 16.98 17.43 -9.69
CA PRO A 167 17.22 18.12 -10.97
C PRO A 167 15.96 18.27 -11.82
N ASP A 168 15.03 17.30 -11.75
CA ASP A 168 13.78 17.32 -12.50
C ASP A 168 12.61 16.91 -11.61
N TRP A 169 11.68 17.84 -11.39
CA TRP A 169 10.51 17.61 -10.55
C TRP A 169 9.39 16.86 -11.28
N ASN A 170 9.43 16.78 -12.61
CA ASN A 170 8.41 16.07 -13.39
C ASN A 170 8.74 14.58 -13.57
N LYS A 171 9.89 14.13 -13.06
CA LYS A 171 10.32 12.73 -13.10
C LYS A 171 9.72 11.92 -11.94
N TYR A 172 9.54 10.62 -12.18
CA TYR A 172 9.17 9.66 -11.15
C TYR A 172 10.34 9.35 -10.21
N PRO A 173 10.09 9.25 -8.89
CA PRO A 173 11.14 8.98 -7.93
C PRO A 173 11.86 7.66 -8.16
N THR A 174 13.19 7.71 -8.15
CA THR A 174 14.04 6.52 -8.15
C THR A 174 14.92 6.50 -6.91
N TRP A 175 15.23 5.30 -6.41
CA TRP A 175 16.09 5.16 -5.22
C TRP A 175 17.47 5.77 -5.45
N ASP A 176 18.06 5.60 -6.64
CA ASP A 176 19.40 6.09 -6.93
C ASP A 176 19.48 7.63 -6.90
N GLU A 177 18.45 8.31 -7.39
CA GLU A 177 18.38 9.78 -7.31
C GLU A 177 18.14 10.28 -5.89
N ILE A 178 17.20 9.66 -5.16
CA ILE A 178 16.92 9.95 -3.75
C ILE A 178 18.20 9.79 -2.92
N LYS A 179 18.91 8.68 -3.11
CA LYS A 179 20.19 8.38 -2.44
C LYS A 179 21.26 9.39 -2.83
N SER A 180 21.39 9.70 -4.11
CA SER A 180 22.38 10.69 -4.59
C SER A 180 22.18 12.06 -3.94
N VAL A 181 20.95 12.57 -3.92
CA VAL A 181 20.61 13.84 -3.28
C VAL A 181 20.92 13.81 -1.79
N TRP A 182 20.51 12.74 -1.09
CA TRP A 182 20.74 12.60 0.34
C TRP A 182 22.23 12.66 0.71
N PHE A 183 23.05 11.87 0.04
CA PHE A 183 24.49 11.80 0.32
C PHE A 183 25.22 13.08 -0.12
N THR A 184 24.79 13.71 -1.21
CA THR A 184 25.35 15.00 -1.66
C THR A 184 25.14 16.13 -0.64
N VAL A 185 23.99 16.14 0.05
CA VAL A 185 23.73 17.14 1.11
C VAL A 185 24.62 16.91 2.32
N GLY A 186 24.83 15.66 2.72
CA GLY A 186 25.72 15.33 3.83
C GLY A 186 27.18 15.69 3.55
N THR A 187 27.70 15.30 2.39
CA THR A 187 29.10 15.48 1.98
C THR A 187 29.48 16.96 1.82
N ASN A 188 28.54 17.79 1.37
CA ASN A 188 28.78 19.22 1.22
C ASN A 188 28.75 20.01 2.53
N SER A 189 28.40 19.37 3.66
CA SER A 189 28.40 20.03 4.96
C SER A 189 29.81 20.44 5.39
N GLN A 190 29.92 21.58 6.09
CA GLN A 190 31.21 22.07 6.61
C GLN A 190 31.88 21.04 7.53
N LEU A 191 31.09 20.29 8.31
CA LEU A 191 31.57 19.25 9.20
C LEU A 191 32.16 18.06 8.41
N ALA A 192 31.51 17.64 7.32
CA ALA A 192 32.05 16.59 6.45
C ALA A 192 33.39 17.00 5.84
N LYS A 193 33.50 18.25 5.37
CA LYS A 193 34.75 18.80 4.83
C LYS A 193 35.86 18.87 5.87
N LYS A 194 35.54 19.34 7.08
CA LYS A 194 36.48 19.46 8.20
C LYS A 194 37.01 18.10 8.67
N HIS A 195 36.16 17.08 8.69
CA HIS A 195 36.48 15.75 9.22
C HIS A 195 36.73 14.69 8.13
N ASN A 196 36.85 15.12 6.87
CA ASN A 196 37.05 14.27 5.69
C ASN A 196 36.09 13.06 5.65
N LEU A 197 34.79 13.32 5.82
CA LEU A 197 33.74 12.30 5.79
C LEU A 197 33.25 12.12 4.35
N PRO A 198 33.68 11.06 3.62
CA PRO A 198 33.44 10.91 2.19
C PRO A 198 31.95 10.77 1.83
N ASP A 199 31.14 10.30 2.79
CA ASP A 199 29.69 10.10 2.61
C ASP A 199 28.85 11.10 3.41
N GLY A 200 29.49 12.01 4.15
CA GLY A 200 28.83 12.98 5.02
C GLY A 200 28.01 12.38 6.17
N GLN A 201 28.06 11.06 6.36
CA GLN A 201 27.37 10.35 7.44
C GLN A 201 27.87 10.86 8.81
N GLY A 202 26.97 10.99 9.77
CA GLY A 202 27.30 11.53 11.11
C GLY A 202 27.16 13.05 11.22
N THR A 203 27.00 13.78 10.10
CA THR A 203 26.79 15.23 10.13
C THR A 203 25.33 15.59 10.40
N LYS A 204 25.09 16.76 11.03
CA LYS A 204 23.72 17.25 11.25
C LYS A 204 22.96 17.39 9.93
N SER A 205 23.59 17.92 8.89
CA SER A 205 22.99 18.08 7.56
C SER A 205 22.55 16.75 6.94
N PHE A 206 23.32 15.66 7.14
CA PHE A 206 22.94 14.33 6.68
C PHE A 206 21.69 13.79 7.41
N HIS A 207 21.59 14.04 8.72
CA HIS A 207 20.43 13.65 9.52
C HIS A 207 19.19 14.51 9.21
N ASP A 208 19.36 15.81 9.06
CA ASP A 208 18.27 16.72 8.67
C ASP A 208 17.72 16.33 7.29
N ALA A 209 18.60 16.05 6.32
CA ALA A 209 18.22 15.56 5.01
C ALA A 209 17.45 14.24 5.08
N LYS A 210 17.85 13.32 5.98
CA LYS A 210 17.18 12.03 6.16
C LYS A 210 15.68 12.20 6.45
N PHE A 211 15.29 13.18 7.27
CA PHE A 211 13.87 13.43 7.55
C PHE A 211 13.08 13.80 6.29
N ALA A 212 13.62 14.68 5.45
CA ALA A 212 13.00 15.04 4.18
C ALA A 212 12.94 13.85 3.21
N ILE A 213 14.01 13.04 3.16
CA ILE A 213 14.07 11.85 2.31
C ILE A 213 13.03 10.81 2.73
N ILE A 214 12.86 10.55 4.03
CA ILE A 214 11.82 9.65 4.52
C ILE A 214 10.44 10.15 4.11
N ALA A 215 10.16 11.45 4.27
CA ALA A 215 8.89 12.03 3.85
C ALA A 215 8.62 11.88 2.34
N ILE A 216 9.65 11.96 1.50
CA ILE A 216 9.55 11.68 0.06
C ILE A 216 9.24 10.19 -0.16
N CYS A 217 9.99 9.29 0.47
CA CYS A 217 9.81 7.84 0.35
C CYS A 217 8.41 7.39 0.77
N GLU A 218 7.85 7.95 1.86
CA GLU A 218 6.50 7.65 2.36
C GLU A 218 5.39 7.91 1.35
N ARG A 219 5.63 8.81 0.37
CA ARG A 219 4.66 9.17 -0.67
C ARG A 219 4.95 8.50 -2.01
N CYS A 220 5.99 7.66 -2.06
CA CYS A 220 6.27 6.85 -3.23
C CYS A 220 5.43 5.56 -3.21
N PRO A 221 5.19 4.95 -4.37
CA PRO A 221 4.38 3.71 -4.48
C PRO A 221 4.96 2.53 -3.73
N ASN A 222 6.28 2.44 -3.71
CA ASN A 222 7.08 1.43 -3.05
C ASN A 222 7.61 1.92 -1.69
N ALA A 223 6.79 2.68 -0.95
CA ALA A 223 7.16 3.34 0.30
C ALA A 223 7.88 2.39 1.27
N ASP A 224 7.34 1.19 1.51
CA ASP A 224 7.91 0.22 2.45
C ASP A 224 9.36 -0.16 2.10
N GLU A 225 9.64 -0.38 0.82
CA GLU A 225 10.99 -0.75 0.35
C GLU A 225 11.95 0.44 0.47
N LEU A 226 11.53 1.63 0.06
CA LEU A 226 12.36 2.83 0.09
C LEU A 226 12.63 3.30 1.53
N ILE A 227 11.64 3.19 2.42
CA ILE A 227 11.79 3.49 3.85
C ILE A 227 12.78 2.50 4.47
N LYS A 228 12.67 1.19 4.16
CA LYS A 228 13.64 0.19 4.63
C LYS A 228 15.07 0.52 4.19
N LYS A 229 15.26 0.92 2.93
CA LYS A 229 16.57 1.34 2.40
C LYS A 229 17.09 2.63 3.06
N SER A 230 16.21 3.58 3.39
CA SER A 230 16.57 4.84 4.06
C SER A 230 16.87 4.68 5.56
N THR A 231 16.32 3.65 6.20
CA THR A 231 16.49 3.38 7.64
C THR A 231 17.68 2.47 7.93
N GLN A 232 18.04 1.57 7.00
CA GLN A 232 19.26 0.77 7.08
C GLN A 232 20.51 1.67 7.05
N SER A 233 21.12 1.86 8.22
CA SER A 233 22.41 2.55 8.34
C SER A 233 23.51 1.71 7.68
N PRO A 234 24.42 2.27 6.87
CA PRO A 234 25.59 1.57 6.32
C PRO A 234 26.64 1.11 7.35
N ARG A 235 26.28 1.00 8.64
CA ARG A 235 27.20 0.60 9.73
C ARG A 235 27.71 -0.85 9.67
N GLN A 236 27.48 -1.58 8.57
CA GLN A 236 27.91 -2.98 8.41
C GLN A 236 29.09 -3.20 7.45
N LYS A 237 29.96 -2.21 7.22
CA LYS A 237 31.26 -2.43 6.56
C LYS A 237 32.46 -2.00 7.43
N GLY A 238 32.40 -2.32 8.72
CA GLY A 238 33.45 -1.97 9.69
C GLY A 238 34.05 -3.15 10.46
N GLN A 239 33.75 -4.40 10.09
CA GLN A 239 34.12 -5.59 10.87
C GLN A 239 34.92 -6.63 10.07
N GLU A 240 35.71 -6.18 9.09
CA GLU A 240 36.66 -7.05 8.35
C GLU A 240 38.13 -6.63 8.50
N TRP A 241 38.45 -5.64 9.35
CA TRP A 241 39.82 -5.17 9.58
C TRP A 241 40.41 -5.56 10.94
N ARG A 242 39.80 -6.51 11.67
CA ARG A 242 40.33 -7.00 12.95
C ARG A 242 40.84 -8.44 12.94
N ASP A 243 40.73 -9.16 11.82
CA ASP A 243 41.21 -10.55 11.68
C ASP A 243 42.24 -10.72 10.55
N ARG A 244 43.15 -9.75 10.37
CA ARG A 244 44.40 -9.92 9.60
C ARG A 244 45.57 -9.31 10.32
#